data_AF-A0A9N9DWV4-F1
#
_entry.id   AF-A0A9N9DWV4-F1
#
_cell.length_a   1.000
_cell.length_b   1.000
_cell.length_c   1.000
_cell.angle_alpha   90.00
_cell.angle_beta   90.00
_cell.angle_gamma   90.00
#
_symmetry.space_group_name_H-M   'P 1'
#
loop_
_entity.id
_entity.type
_entity.pdbx_description
1 polymer ?
#
loop_
_entity_poly.entity_id
_entity_poly.type
_entity_poly.pdbx_seq_one_letter_code
_entity_poly.pdbx_strand_id
1 'polypeptide(L)'
;TTLELAPILVINLKHQNSYSYSYSDTSFQIHKELYMDRYLPENKKNIEEKWNQVEKLKIELERTSHQIDKIMKFQGKHSGTELLKGSIEHFRWKCSRAKEKGESYDDAERTLMWLMNVQERVERKFNALLEKKVDHEQNIKKIFDTQDMKKCLYRLKAVLVREGQTHWAYIWVPRDGKGDGHYTSTFDDGSWMKFHDTNVEKVYDDLVLNETVNNYHSNNTIYALIYVDHKYDHNYTNITDVIPASLKEFVNRDNRLFEDELQSQHRSQEDISESTVDIDHRTWGSDSTTYGTSDFDYLPEQARNTKSYQSIMLKRIELFGFKLGQIDVVKSLLEDYKDPSVNSLDWSEPIPLQSGYRGKAKYSAMVTAYDSFKHTTFYIMEGLEQSFQDQYKQGLGYLYQALELERSWVNDCERNGFNGTNLDRTIFINTFAKAFLKILNDGSLEKAKDPKSFPEGVENALSVLKICISFKFIRDGFLNGLTEGWVNLKKNIEEKDTYDRATFEKLSQLISSYKSSEIPYGLDIKFSFDSLLENLEPPKLIDDDSLAQRYTECLKKCKTQFKDVAQAIELI
;
A
#
# COMPACT_ATOMS: atom_id res chain seq x y z
N THR A 1 -37.17 -7.38 -24.87
CA THR A 1 -37.00 -7.63 -23.42
C THR A 1 -36.56 -6.32 -22.80
N THR A 2 -37.47 -5.65 -22.08
CA THR A 2 -37.13 -4.46 -21.29
C THR A 2 -36.12 -4.87 -20.24
N LEU A 3 -34.98 -4.17 -20.18
CA LEU A 3 -33.90 -4.47 -19.26
C LEU A 3 -34.30 -3.88 -17.91
N GLU A 4 -34.94 -4.68 -17.05
CA GLU A 4 -35.38 -4.22 -15.74
C GLU A 4 -34.20 -4.28 -14.76
N LEU A 5 -33.89 -3.16 -14.10
CA LEU A 5 -32.86 -3.11 -13.09
C LEU A 5 -33.35 -3.81 -11.81
N ALA A 6 -32.47 -4.59 -11.18
CA ALA A 6 -32.79 -5.25 -9.93
C ALA A 6 -32.97 -4.21 -8.80
N PRO A 7 -33.88 -4.43 -7.83
CA PRO A 7 -34.02 -3.56 -6.66
C PRO A 7 -32.73 -3.40 -5.84
N ILE A 8 -31.85 -4.40 -5.90
CA ILE A 8 -30.53 -4.38 -5.27
C ILE A 8 -29.48 -4.51 -6.37
N LEU A 9 -28.58 -3.52 -6.46
CA LEU A 9 -27.44 -3.54 -7.37
C LEU A 9 -26.18 -3.88 -6.58
N VAL A 10 -25.49 -4.93 -7.02
CA VAL A 10 -24.18 -5.32 -6.49
C VAL A 10 -23.13 -5.00 -7.56
N ILE A 11 -22.28 -4.02 -7.28
CA ILE A 11 -21.19 -3.60 -8.17
C ILE A 11 -19.90 -4.21 -7.66
N ASN A 12 -19.37 -5.19 -8.39
CA ASN A 12 -18.07 -5.79 -8.08
C ASN A 12 -16.95 -4.97 -8.71
N LEU A 13 -16.00 -4.54 -7.88
CA LEU A 13 -14.82 -3.79 -8.33
C LEU A 13 -13.67 -4.77 -8.52
N LYS A 14 -13.21 -4.91 -9.77
CA LYS A 14 -12.01 -5.69 -10.11
C LYS A 14 -10.82 -4.74 -10.21
N HIS A 15 -9.97 -4.75 -9.19
CA HIS A 15 -8.66 -4.12 -9.26
C HIS A 15 -7.78 -4.97 -10.18
N GLN A 16 -7.39 -4.44 -11.35
CA GLN A 16 -6.47 -5.14 -12.23
C GLN A 16 -5.05 -5.05 -11.66
N ASN A 17 -4.42 -6.21 -11.43
CA ASN A 17 -3.00 -6.35 -11.12
C ASN A 17 -2.13 -6.04 -12.36
N SER A 18 -2.27 -4.84 -12.94
CA SER A 18 -1.40 -4.35 -14.00
C SER A 18 -0.24 -3.58 -13.37
N TYR A 19 0.96 -4.15 -13.48
CA TYR A 19 2.25 -3.68 -12.97
C TYR A 19 2.76 -2.34 -13.57
N SER A 20 1.88 -1.41 -13.93
CA SER A 20 2.27 -0.08 -14.37
C SER A 20 1.30 0.97 -13.83
N TYR A 21 1.54 1.45 -12.61
CA TYR A 21 0.96 2.71 -12.17
C TYR A 21 1.77 3.84 -12.81
N SER A 22 1.41 4.24 -14.02
CA SER A 22 1.56 5.64 -14.36
C SER A 22 0.63 6.40 -13.43
N TYR A 23 1.18 7.36 -12.68
CA TYR A 23 0.41 8.32 -11.90
C TYR A 23 -0.56 9.06 -12.84
N SER A 24 -1.74 8.49 -13.00
CA SER A 24 -2.87 9.10 -13.68
C SER A 24 -4.05 9.05 -12.72
N ASP A 25 -4.04 10.04 -11.84
CA ASP A 25 -5.17 10.79 -11.25
C ASP A 25 -6.59 10.28 -11.57
N THR A 26 -6.89 9.04 -11.21
CA THR A 26 -8.23 8.46 -11.24
C THR A 26 -8.52 7.87 -9.88
N SER A 27 -8.60 8.75 -8.88
CA SER A 27 -9.20 8.37 -7.59
C SER A 27 -10.61 7.91 -7.87
N PHE A 28 -10.83 6.60 -7.73
CA PHE A 28 -12.18 6.05 -7.67
C PHE A 28 -12.93 6.81 -6.56
N GLN A 29 -14.20 7.11 -6.76
CA GLN A 29 -15.02 7.79 -5.75
C GLN A 29 -16.30 7.00 -5.56
N ILE A 30 -16.65 6.77 -4.29
CA ILE A 30 -17.93 6.16 -3.94
C ILE A 30 -18.96 7.28 -3.82
N HIS A 31 -20.07 7.14 -4.54
CA HIS A 31 -21.20 8.05 -4.42
C HIS A 31 -22.26 7.41 -3.51
N LYS A 32 -22.79 8.18 -2.55
CA LYS A 32 -23.92 7.73 -1.72
C LYS A 32 -25.17 7.47 -2.55
N GLU A 33 -25.36 8.28 -3.59
CA GLU A 33 -26.52 8.25 -4.46
C GLU A 33 -26.07 8.06 -5.91
N LEU A 34 -26.71 7.11 -6.58
CA LEU A 34 -26.42 6.76 -7.97
C LEU A 34 -27.71 6.87 -8.79
N TYR A 35 -27.67 7.72 -9.82
CA TYR A 35 -28.76 7.83 -10.78
C TYR A 35 -28.48 6.93 -11.98
N MET A 36 -29.30 5.90 -12.15
CA MET A 36 -29.09 4.86 -13.16
C MET A 36 -29.69 5.19 -14.53
N ASP A 37 -30.39 6.32 -14.66
CA ASP A 37 -31.06 6.77 -15.88
C ASP A 37 -30.17 6.73 -17.13
N ARG A 38 -28.88 7.04 -16.97
CA ARG A 38 -27.90 7.06 -18.06
C ARG A 38 -27.54 5.69 -18.64
N TYR A 39 -27.87 4.62 -17.93
CA TYR A 39 -27.59 3.24 -18.33
C TYR A 39 -28.83 2.52 -18.85
N LEU A 40 -29.98 3.18 -18.78
CA LEU A 40 -31.26 2.62 -19.20
C LEU A 40 -31.45 2.74 -20.72
N PRO A 41 -31.93 1.67 -21.38
CA PRO A 41 -32.11 1.65 -22.83
C PRO A 41 -33.12 2.70 -23.33
N GLU A 42 -34.08 3.09 -22.50
CA GLU A 42 -35.10 4.11 -22.80
C GLU A 42 -34.47 5.48 -23.07
N ASN A 43 -33.33 5.78 -22.43
CA ASN A 43 -32.63 7.04 -22.56
C ASN A 43 -31.52 7.02 -23.61
N LYS A 44 -31.31 5.89 -24.30
CA LYS A 44 -30.16 5.66 -25.21
C LYS A 44 -29.89 6.81 -26.18
N LYS A 45 -30.92 7.29 -26.89
CA LYS A 45 -30.76 8.37 -27.89
C LYS A 45 -30.26 9.68 -27.25
N ASN A 46 -30.87 10.08 -26.14
CA ASN A 46 -30.48 11.29 -25.39
C ASN A 46 -29.04 11.14 -24.83
N ILE A 47 -28.70 9.94 -24.36
CA ILE A 47 -27.36 9.62 -23.88
C ILE A 47 -26.31 9.70 -24.99
N GLU A 48 -26.59 9.17 -26.19
CA GLU A 48 -25.71 9.30 -27.36
C GLU A 48 -25.49 10.77 -27.76
N GLU A 49 -26.55 11.59 -27.74
CA GLU A 49 -26.45 13.03 -28.01
C GLU A 49 -25.59 13.76 -26.97
N LYS A 50 -25.79 13.47 -25.68
CA LYS A 50 -24.97 14.02 -24.58
C LYS A 50 -23.52 13.55 -24.66
N TRP A 51 -23.24 12.28 -24.99
CA TRP A 51 -21.88 11.79 -25.19
C TRP A 51 -21.17 12.48 -26.36
N ASN A 52 -21.88 12.73 -27.46
CA ASN A 52 -21.33 13.50 -28.58
C ASN A 52 -20.96 14.94 -28.16
N GLN A 53 -21.71 15.54 -27.23
CA GLN A 53 -21.35 16.85 -26.66
C GLN A 53 -20.10 16.76 -25.76
N VAL A 54 -20.01 15.73 -24.91
CA VAL A 54 -18.82 15.48 -24.09
C VAL A 54 -17.58 15.34 -24.98
N GLU A 55 -17.67 14.57 -26.06
CA GLU A 55 -16.55 14.32 -26.97
C GLU A 55 -16.08 15.62 -27.65
N LYS A 56 -17.02 16.45 -28.12
CA LYS A 56 -16.69 17.77 -28.67
C LYS A 56 -15.98 18.66 -27.65
N LEU A 57 -16.48 18.73 -26.42
CA LEU A 57 -15.87 19.51 -25.36
C LEU A 57 -14.49 18.98 -24.96
N LYS A 58 -14.27 17.66 -24.95
CA LYS A 58 -12.95 17.06 -24.71
C LYS A 58 -11.93 17.45 -25.77
N ILE A 59 -12.32 17.40 -27.04
CA ILE A 59 -11.46 17.84 -28.15
C ILE A 59 -11.12 19.33 -28.01
N GLU A 60 -12.08 20.18 -27.62
CA GLU A 60 -11.84 21.60 -27.36
C GLU A 60 -10.95 21.85 -26.13
N LEU A 61 -11.11 21.05 -25.09
CA LEU A 61 -10.30 21.08 -23.88
C LEU A 61 -8.84 20.70 -24.16
N GLU A 62 -8.61 19.66 -24.97
CA GLU A 62 -7.26 19.27 -25.41
C GLU A 62 -6.60 20.37 -26.24
N ARG A 63 -7.33 20.97 -27.19
CA ARG A 63 -6.83 22.10 -27.98
C ARG A 63 -6.47 23.29 -27.11
N THR A 64 -7.31 23.62 -26.13
CA THR A 64 -7.07 24.72 -25.18
C THR A 64 -5.86 24.41 -24.31
N SER A 65 -5.75 23.18 -23.79
CA SER A 65 -4.61 22.73 -22.98
C SER A 65 -3.30 22.76 -23.76
N HIS A 66 -3.31 22.36 -25.03
CA HIS A 66 -2.14 22.47 -25.89
C HIS A 66 -1.70 23.93 -26.12
N GLN A 67 -2.65 24.86 -26.24
CA GLN A 67 -2.34 26.29 -26.37
C GLN A 67 -1.75 26.87 -25.08
N ILE A 68 -2.23 26.43 -23.91
CA ILE A 68 -1.68 26.76 -22.59
C ILE A 68 -0.25 26.24 -22.48
N ASP A 69 -0.01 24.98 -22.83
CA ASP A 69 1.31 24.35 -22.82
C ASP A 69 2.30 25.08 -23.72
N LYS A 70 1.86 25.58 -24.88
CA LYS A 70 2.71 26.34 -25.80
C LYS A 70 3.22 27.66 -25.20
N ILE A 71 2.47 28.24 -24.25
CA ILE A 71 2.87 29.44 -23.50
C ILE A 71 3.74 29.05 -22.28
N MET A 72 3.38 27.99 -21.56
CA MET A 72 4.08 27.52 -20.36
C MET A 72 5.42 26.82 -20.64
N LYS A 73 5.57 26.18 -21.79
CA LYS A 73 6.76 25.42 -22.20
C LYS A 73 7.39 26.04 -23.44
N PHE A 74 7.61 27.34 -23.42
CA PHE A 74 8.25 28.05 -24.52
C PHE A 74 9.69 27.53 -24.69
N GLN A 75 10.02 27.07 -25.90
CA GLN A 75 11.29 26.39 -26.22
C GLN A 75 11.61 25.16 -25.33
N GLY A 76 10.59 24.53 -24.75
CA GLY A 76 10.71 23.24 -24.04
C GLY A 76 11.37 23.29 -22.65
N LYS A 77 11.79 24.47 -22.16
CA LYS A 77 12.46 24.59 -20.85
C LYS A 77 11.97 25.73 -19.95
N HIS A 78 11.36 26.78 -20.51
CA HIS A 78 11.02 27.98 -19.74
C HIS A 78 9.58 28.43 -20.01
N SER A 79 8.96 29.05 -19.02
CA SER A 79 7.69 29.75 -19.23
C SER A 79 7.91 30.97 -20.11
N GLY A 80 7.11 31.09 -21.18
CA GLY A 80 7.17 32.25 -22.08
C GLY A 80 6.88 33.56 -21.34
N THR A 81 6.04 33.51 -20.29
CA THR A 81 5.73 34.69 -19.46
C THR A 81 6.93 35.06 -18.56
N GLU A 82 7.63 34.08 -18.01
CA GLU A 82 8.84 34.33 -17.19
C GLU A 82 10.00 34.89 -18.02
N LEU A 83 10.21 34.37 -19.23
CA LEU A 83 11.22 34.90 -20.15
C LEU A 83 10.94 36.35 -20.55
N LEU A 84 9.67 36.67 -20.83
CA LEU A 84 9.25 38.03 -21.13
C LEU A 84 9.46 38.96 -19.93
N LYS A 85 9.10 38.51 -18.72
CA LYS A 85 9.31 39.26 -17.48
C LYS A 85 10.80 39.54 -17.22
N GLY A 86 11.66 38.53 -17.33
CA GLY A 86 13.11 38.69 -17.19
C GLY A 86 13.71 39.62 -18.24
N SER A 87 13.22 39.56 -19.49
CA SER A 87 13.63 40.47 -20.55
C SER A 87 13.23 41.91 -20.25
N ILE A 88 12.00 42.14 -19.76
CA ILE A 88 11.51 43.46 -19.37
C ILE A 88 12.32 44.02 -18.20
N GLU A 89 12.64 43.20 -17.19
CA GLU A 89 13.49 43.60 -16.06
C GLU A 89 14.89 44.00 -16.52
N HIS A 90 15.49 43.24 -17.46
CA HIS A 90 16.78 43.60 -18.06
C HIS A 90 16.75 44.97 -18.76
N PHE A 91 15.73 45.22 -19.58
CA PHE A 91 15.60 46.51 -20.28
C PHE A 91 15.24 47.67 -19.33
N ARG A 92 14.43 47.43 -18.28
CA ARG A 92 14.19 48.43 -17.21
C ARG A 92 15.47 48.82 -16.51
N TRP A 93 16.30 47.85 -16.14
CA TRP A 93 17.60 48.09 -15.53
C TRP A 93 18.52 48.89 -16.48
N LYS A 94 18.57 48.50 -17.77
CA LYS A 94 19.38 49.19 -18.79
C LYS A 94 18.96 50.65 -18.99
N CYS A 95 17.65 50.92 -19.07
CA CYS A 95 17.12 52.28 -19.15
C CYS A 95 17.42 53.11 -17.89
N SER A 96 17.33 52.51 -16.70
CA SER A 96 17.62 53.19 -15.43
C SER A 96 19.10 53.60 -15.34
N ARG A 97 20.00 52.68 -15.71
CA ARG A 97 21.45 52.94 -15.71
C ARG A 97 21.89 53.98 -16.74
N ALA A 98 21.19 54.08 -17.88
CA ALA A 98 21.44 55.11 -18.87
C ALA A 98 21.04 56.51 -18.37
N LYS A 99 19.88 56.60 -17.70
CA LYS A 99 19.39 57.84 -17.06
C LYS A 99 20.36 58.35 -15.98
N GLU A 100 20.95 57.46 -15.19
CA GLU A 100 21.98 57.80 -14.19
C GLU A 100 23.28 58.36 -14.81
N LYS A 101 23.63 57.96 -16.03
CA LYS A 101 24.84 58.42 -16.75
C LYS A 101 24.61 59.64 -17.63
N GLY A 102 23.39 60.15 -17.73
CA GLY A 102 23.03 61.23 -18.65
C GLY A 102 23.03 60.83 -20.13
N GLU A 103 22.98 59.52 -20.42
CA GLU A 103 22.90 58.97 -21.78
C GLU A 103 21.44 58.65 -22.14
N SER A 104 21.00 58.97 -23.36
CA SER A 104 19.66 58.58 -23.86
C SER A 104 19.78 57.33 -24.74
N TYR A 105 19.03 56.28 -24.40
CA TYR A 105 18.87 55.07 -25.21
C TYR A 105 17.43 54.96 -25.70
N ASP A 106 17.08 55.78 -26.68
CA ASP A 106 15.74 55.80 -27.30
C ASP A 106 15.34 54.38 -27.78
N ASP A 107 16.26 53.62 -28.38
CA ASP A 107 16.01 52.25 -28.82
C ASP A 107 15.70 51.27 -27.66
N ALA A 108 16.33 51.44 -26.49
CA ALA A 108 16.07 50.58 -25.33
C ALA A 108 14.71 50.90 -24.69
N GLU A 109 14.32 52.17 -24.66
CA GLU A 109 13.03 52.60 -24.12
C GLU A 109 11.88 52.18 -25.07
N ARG A 110 12.08 52.28 -26.39
CA ARG A 110 11.16 51.72 -27.40
C ARG A 110 11.02 50.20 -27.28
N THR A 111 12.14 49.49 -27.11
CA THR A 111 12.14 48.03 -26.94
C THR A 111 11.42 47.62 -25.65
N LEU A 112 11.64 48.35 -24.56
CA LEU A 112 10.96 48.12 -23.28
C LEU A 112 9.44 48.30 -23.42
N MET A 113 8.99 49.39 -24.04
CA MET A 113 7.57 49.65 -24.28
C MET A 113 6.94 48.56 -25.16
N TRP A 114 7.66 48.11 -26.19
CA TRP A 114 7.21 47.01 -27.04
C TRP A 114 7.09 45.69 -26.27
N LEU A 115 8.08 45.33 -25.46
CA LEU A 115 8.06 44.11 -24.64
C LEU A 115 6.92 44.13 -23.62
N MET A 116 6.68 45.28 -22.96
CA MET A 116 5.57 45.42 -22.01
C MET A 116 4.20 45.22 -22.68
N ASN A 117 3.99 45.76 -23.89
CA ASN A 117 2.77 45.52 -24.66
C ASN A 117 2.64 44.04 -25.07
N VAL A 118 3.74 43.41 -25.49
CA VAL A 118 3.76 41.97 -25.79
C VAL A 118 3.41 41.13 -24.54
N GLN A 119 3.97 41.46 -23.37
CA GLN A 119 3.65 40.79 -22.10
C GLN A 119 2.15 40.90 -21.80
N GLU A 120 1.58 42.11 -21.84
CA GLU A 120 0.16 42.32 -21.56
C GLU A 120 -0.74 41.50 -22.50
N ARG A 121 -0.40 41.44 -23.79
CA ARG A 121 -1.14 40.65 -24.79
C ARG A 121 -1.04 39.15 -24.53
N VAL A 122 0.13 38.66 -24.14
CA VAL A 122 0.36 37.24 -23.82
C VAL A 122 -0.38 36.86 -22.54
N GLU A 123 -0.29 37.66 -21.48
CA GLU A 123 -0.99 37.42 -20.21
C GLU A 123 -2.50 37.43 -20.39
N ARG A 124 -3.05 38.40 -21.13
CA ARG A 124 -4.49 38.46 -21.44
C ARG A 124 -4.95 37.19 -22.17
N LYS A 125 -4.19 36.75 -23.17
CA LYS A 125 -4.50 35.52 -23.91
C LYS A 125 -4.38 34.28 -23.02
N PHE A 126 -3.36 34.21 -22.18
CA PHE A 126 -3.13 33.09 -21.28
C PHE A 126 -4.26 32.94 -20.26
N ASN A 127 -4.68 34.04 -19.63
CA ASN A 127 -5.79 34.05 -18.68
C ASN A 127 -7.11 33.64 -19.35
N ALA A 128 -7.39 34.15 -20.56
CA ALA A 128 -8.59 33.75 -21.32
C ALA A 128 -8.60 32.24 -21.65
N LEU A 129 -7.43 31.64 -21.91
CA LEU A 129 -7.32 30.20 -22.13
C LEU A 129 -7.52 29.40 -20.84
N LEU A 130 -7.01 29.85 -19.70
CA LEU A 130 -7.25 29.22 -18.41
C LEU A 130 -8.72 29.24 -18.03
N GLU A 131 -9.39 30.38 -18.20
CA GLU A 131 -10.83 30.51 -17.96
C GLU A 131 -11.63 29.57 -18.87
N LYS A 132 -11.29 29.54 -20.16
CA LYS A 132 -11.92 28.62 -21.12
C LYS A 132 -11.70 27.14 -20.77
N LYS A 133 -10.52 26.79 -20.26
CA LYS A 133 -10.23 25.43 -19.77
C LYS A 133 -11.18 25.05 -18.63
N VAL A 134 -11.30 25.92 -17.62
CA VAL A 134 -12.18 25.69 -16.47
C VAL A 134 -13.65 25.58 -16.91
N ASP A 135 -14.10 26.45 -17.82
CA ASP A 135 -15.47 26.40 -18.35
C ASP A 135 -15.77 25.07 -19.06
N HIS A 136 -14.87 24.60 -19.93
CA HIS A 136 -15.01 23.29 -20.58
C HIS A 136 -15.06 22.14 -19.57
N GLU A 137 -14.19 22.14 -18.56
CA GLU A 137 -14.18 21.12 -17.49
C GLU A 137 -15.49 21.12 -16.68
N GLN A 138 -16.03 22.29 -16.35
CA GLN A 138 -17.31 22.41 -15.66
C GLN A 138 -18.49 21.96 -16.53
N ASN A 139 -18.48 22.33 -17.81
CA ASN A 139 -19.53 21.95 -18.75
C ASN A 139 -19.57 20.42 -18.94
N ILE A 140 -18.41 19.77 -19.05
CA ILE A 140 -18.32 18.30 -19.11
C ILE A 140 -18.96 17.66 -17.87
N LYS A 141 -18.70 18.19 -16.65
CA LYS A 141 -19.28 17.67 -15.40
C LYS A 141 -20.80 17.84 -15.35
N LYS A 142 -21.35 18.90 -15.94
CA LYS A 142 -22.78 19.26 -15.89
C LYS A 142 -23.64 18.60 -16.99
N ILE A 143 -23.05 18.01 -18.04
CA ILE A 143 -23.82 17.47 -19.18
C ILE A 143 -24.89 16.44 -18.76
N PHE A 144 -24.59 15.60 -17.78
CA PHE A 144 -25.52 14.59 -17.26
C PHE A 144 -26.29 15.05 -16.02
N ASP A 145 -26.00 16.24 -15.50
CA ASP A 145 -26.69 16.84 -14.37
C ASP A 145 -27.98 17.54 -14.82
N THR A 146 -28.90 16.76 -15.38
CA THR A 146 -30.19 17.25 -15.89
C THR A 146 -31.35 16.48 -15.27
N GLN A 147 -32.51 17.13 -15.13
CA GLN A 147 -33.65 16.57 -14.39
C GLN A 147 -34.18 15.26 -14.99
N ASP A 148 -34.07 15.10 -16.31
CA ASP A 148 -34.42 13.89 -17.04
C ASP A 148 -33.52 12.69 -16.71
N MET A 149 -32.35 12.93 -16.11
CA MET A 149 -31.34 11.93 -15.73
C MET A 149 -31.33 11.62 -14.22
N LYS A 150 -32.38 12.02 -13.49
CA LYS A 150 -32.48 11.87 -12.03
C LYS A 150 -33.73 11.10 -11.56
N LYS A 151 -34.28 10.22 -12.39
CA LYS A 151 -35.55 9.52 -12.07
C LYS A 151 -35.33 8.16 -11.42
N CYS A 152 -34.21 7.50 -11.66
CA CYS A 152 -33.88 6.17 -11.17
C CYS A 152 -32.75 6.24 -10.12
N LEU A 153 -33.13 6.60 -8.89
CA LEU A 153 -32.21 6.76 -7.75
C LEU A 153 -31.97 5.45 -7.00
N TYR A 154 -30.70 5.13 -6.81
CA TYR A 154 -30.18 4.05 -5.97
C TYR A 154 -29.33 4.62 -4.84
N ARG A 155 -29.52 4.14 -3.61
CA ARG A 155 -28.78 4.55 -2.42
C ARG A 155 -27.80 3.48 -1.97
N LEU A 156 -26.58 3.87 -1.65
CA LEU A 156 -25.55 2.98 -1.13
C LEU A 156 -25.95 2.45 0.25
N LYS A 157 -25.97 1.13 0.41
CA LYS A 157 -26.29 0.48 1.69
C LYS A 157 -25.13 -0.25 2.31
N ALA A 158 -24.24 -0.81 1.50
CA ALA A 158 -23.06 -1.45 2.02
C ALA A 158 -21.83 -1.26 1.14
N VAL A 159 -20.68 -1.17 1.79
CA VAL A 159 -19.35 -1.18 1.18
C VAL A 159 -18.59 -2.37 1.73
N LEU A 160 -18.21 -3.30 0.87
CA LEU A 160 -17.47 -4.49 1.25
C LEU A 160 -15.99 -4.31 0.98
N VAL A 161 -15.20 -4.45 2.04
CA VAL A 161 -13.77 -4.17 2.07
C VAL A 161 -13.00 -5.42 2.43
N ARG A 162 -11.82 -5.56 1.85
CA ARG A 162 -10.88 -6.63 2.14
C ARG A 162 -9.50 -6.05 2.37
N GLU A 163 -8.85 -6.53 3.43
CA GLU A 163 -7.43 -6.28 3.71
C GLU A 163 -6.74 -7.63 3.85
N GLY A 164 -5.99 -8.04 2.81
CA GLY A 164 -5.41 -9.37 2.74
C GLY A 164 -6.49 -10.47 2.78
N GLN A 165 -6.51 -11.25 3.85
CA GLN A 165 -7.53 -12.31 4.09
C GLN A 165 -8.68 -11.84 4.98
N THR A 166 -8.60 -10.65 5.55
CA THR A 166 -9.60 -10.11 6.46
C THR A 166 -10.67 -9.36 5.68
N HIS A 167 -11.92 -9.54 6.07
CA HIS A 167 -13.07 -8.90 5.43
C HIS A 167 -13.90 -8.14 6.47
N TRP A 168 -14.49 -7.04 6.05
CA TRP A 168 -15.52 -6.35 6.83
C TRP A 168 -16.49 -5.63 5.89
N ALA A 169 -17.61 -5.20 6.46
CA ALA A 169 -18.61 -4.43 5.75
C ALA A 169 -18.87 -3.12 6.50
N TYR A 170 -18.87 -2.00 5.78
CA TYR A 170 -19.56 -0.81 6.25
C TYR A 170 -20.99 -0.89 5.79
N ILE A 171 -21.95 -0.84 6.72
CA ILE A 171 -23.38 -0.93 6.44
C ILE A 171 -24.05 0.33 6.96
N TRP A 172 -24.86 0.97 6.13
CA TRP A 172 -25.67 2.11 6.56
C TRP A 172 -26.85 1.62 7.38
N VAL A 173 -26.93 2.07 8.63
CA VAL A 173 -28.02 1.72 9.54
C VAL A 173 -28.86 2.97 9.83
N PRO A 174 -30.14 2.98 9.46
CA PRO A 174 -31.06 4.05 9.85
C PRO A 174 -31.23 4.10 11.36
N ARG A 175 -31.42 5.29 11.91
CA ARG A 175 -31.73 5.55 13.31
C ARG A 175 -33.21 5.31 13.54
N ASP A 176 -33.55 4.69 14.66
CA ASP A 176 -34.93 4.45 15.08
C ASP A 176 -35.72 5.77 15.17
N GLY A 177 -36.51 6.06 14.15
CA GLY A 177 -37.57 7.04 14.23
C GLY A 177 -38.73 6.40 14.99
N LYS A 178 -39.04 6.87 16.21
CA LYS A 178 -40.28 6.55 16.94
C LYS A 178 -41.52 7.17 16.27
N GLY A 179 -41.65 7.02 14.96
CA GLY A 179 -42.74 7.54 14.14
C GLY A 179 -43.41 6.38 13.41
N ASP A 180 -44.74 6.30 13.55
CA ASP A 180 -45.61 5.23 13.07
C ASP A 180 -45.83 5.28 11.55
N GLY A 181 -44.75 5.27 10.76
CA GLY A 181 -44.81 5.41 9.32
C GLY A 181 -43.67 4.70 8.59
N HIS A 182 -44.01 4.03 7.49
CA HIS A 182 -43.04 3.53 6.51
C HIS A 182 -42.38 4.72 5.79
N TYR A 183 -41.32 5.27 6.38
CA TYR A 183 -40.51 6.30 5.72
C TYR A 183 -39.44 5.64 4.84
N THR A 184 -39.22 6.19 3.66
CA THR A 184 -38.07 5.84 2.80
C THR A 184 -36.78 6.30 3.49
N SER A 185 -35.81 5.40 3.72
CA SER A 185 -34.56 5.71 4.42
C SER A 185 -33.77 6.80 3.71
N THR A 186 -33.45 7.90 4.40
CA THR A 186 -32.56 8.96 3.90
C THR A 186 -31.16 8.81 4.49
N PHE A 187 -30.16 9.48 3.93
CA PHE A 187 -28.84 9.54 4.58
C PHE A 187 -28.79 10.53 5.76
N ASP A 188 -29.84 11.30 5.98
CA ASP A 188 -29.93 12.27 7.08
C ASP A 188 -30.41 11.62 8.39
N ASP A 189 -30.88 10.37 8.32
CA ASP A 189 -31.57 9.68 9.42
C ASP A 189 -30.79 8.48 9.99
N GLY A 190 -29.49 8.34 9.75
CA GLY A 190 -28.75 7.12 10.15
C GLY A 190 -27.27 7.32 10.46
N SER A 191 -26.55 6.22 10.54
CA SER A 191 -25.09 6.22 10.60
C SER A 191 -24.49 4.95 10.00
N TRP A 192 -23.26 5.05 9.52
CA TRP A 192 -22.48 3.88 9.13
C TRP A 192 -22.06 3.09 10.35
N MET A 193 -22.17 1.77 10.21
CA MET A 193 -21.68 0.80 11.17
C MET A 193 -20.67 -0.11 10.45
N LYS A 194 -19.51 -0.31 11.05
CA LYS A 194 -18.51 -1.27 10.58
C LYS A 194 -18.77 -2.61 11.26
N PHE A 195 -19.10 -3.60 10.46
CA PHE A 195 -19.28 -4.99 10.86
C PHE A 195 -18.00 -5.75 10.57
N HIS A 196 -17.27 -6.10 11.62
CA HIS A 196 -16.04 -6.87 11.55
C HIS A 196 -16.09 -8.03 12.55
N ASP A 197 -16.45 -9.21 12.06
CA ASP A 197 -16.70 -10.41 12.85
C ASP A 197 -17.68 -10.16 14.02
N THR A 198 -17.21 -10.23 15.27
CA THR A 198 -18.01 -9.97 16.47
C THR A 198 -18.07 -8.49 16.86
N ASN A 199 -17.24 -7.63 16.25
CA ASN A 199 -17.19 -6.21 16.56
C ASN A 199 -18.09 -5.41 15.62
N VAL A 200 -18.95 -4.58 16.20
CA VAL A 200 -19.85 -3.67 15.48
C VAL A 200 -19.67 -2.27 16.04
N GLU A 201 -19.02 -1.40 15.26
CA GLU A 201 -18.69 -0.04 15.70
C GLU A 201 -19.31 1.02 14.78
N LYS A 202 -19.68 2.15 15.37
CA LYS A 202 -20.19 3.30 14.62
C LYS A 202 -19.03 4.05 13.96
N VAL A 203 -19.19 4.40 12.69
CA VAL A 203 -18.18 5.13 11.91
C VAL A 203 -18.78 6.33 11.17
N TYR A 204 -17.91 7.25 10.75
CA TYR A 204 -18.30 8.48 10.04
C TYR A 204 -18.30 8.28 8.51
N ASP A 205 -19.10 9.09 7.81
CA ASP A 205 -19.22 9.06 6.35
C ASP A 205 -17.87 9.19 5.62
N ASP A 206 -17.02 10.11 6.05
CA ASP A 206 -15.73 10.37 5.41
C ASP A 206 -14.79 9.16 5.46
N LEU A 207 -14.83 8.39 6.56
CA LEU A 207 -14.07 7.14 6.67
C LEU A 207 -14.48 6.16 5.56
N VAL A 208 -15.79 6.00 5.36
CA VAL A 208 -16.34 5.01 4.41
C VAL A 208 -16.16 5.45 2.96
N LEU A 209 -16.39 6.73 2.67
CA LEU A 209 -16.45 7.23 1.28
C LEU A 209 -15.11 7.72 0.75
N ASN A 210 -14.28 8.31 1.62
CA ASN A 210 -13.04 8.97 1.22
C ASN A 210 -11.82 8.21 1.72
N GLU A 211 -11.72 7.88 3.00
CA GLU A 211 -10.53 7.22 3.54
C GLU A 211 -10.44 5.76 3.08
N THR A 212 -11.55 5.03 3.00
CA THR A 212 -11.55 3.63 2.52
C THR A 212 -11.06 3.52 1.07
N VAL A 213 -11.21 4.59 0.27
CA VAL A 213 -10.81 4.62 -1.14
C VAL A 213 -9.43 5.26 -1.35
N ASN A 214 -9.10 6.30 -0.57
CA ASN A 214 -7.91 7.13 -0.76
C ASN A 214 -6.82 6.87 0.28
N ASN A 215 -6.98 5.89 1.18
CA ASN A 215 -5.92 5.57 2.13
C ASN A 215 -4.83 4.73 1.43
N TYR A 216 -3.95 5.44 0.74
CA TYR A 216 -2.74 4.95 0.06
C TYR A 216 -1.78 4.18 0.97
N HIS A 217 -2.05 4.11 2.28
CA HIS A 217 -1.24 3.40 3.28
C HIS A 217 -1.91 2.16 3.87
N SER A 218 -3.16 1.88 3.52
CA SER A 218 -3.88 0.67 3.95
C SER A 218 -4.09 -0.27 2.76
N ASN A 219 -3.89 -1.57 2.94
CA ASN A 219 -4.15 -2.60 1.92
C ASN A 219 -5.68 -2.85 1.75
N ASN A 220 -6.50 -1.84 2.03
CA ASN A 220 -7.95 -1.90 2.02
C ASN A 220 -8.44 -1.80 0.58
N THR A 221 -8.84 -2.94 0.05
CA THR A 221 -9.42 -3.04 -1.29
C THR A 221 -10.93 -3.17 -1.15
N ILE A 222 -11.65 -2.15 -1.61
CA ILE A 222 -13.10 -2.27 -1.80
C ILE A 222 -13.32 -3.21 -2.97
N TYR A 223 -14.03 -4.30 -2.74
CA TYR A 223 -14.29 -5.30 -3.78
C TYR A 223 -15.75 -5.34 -4.21
N ALA A 224 -16.67 -4.81 -3.40
CA ALA A 224 -18.07 -4.69 -3.80
C ALA A 224 -18.77 -3.50 -3.14
N LEU A 225 -19.72 -2.92 -3.88
CA LEU A 225 -20.66 -1.90 -3.41
C LEU A 225 -22.08 -2.42 -3.59
N ILE A 226 -22.92 -2.23 -2.58
CA ILE A 226 -24.32 -2.64 -2.62
C ILE A 226 -25.18 -1.39 -2.57
N TYR A 227 -25.97 -1.19 -3.61
CA TYR A 227 -26.96 -0.12 -3.70
C TYR A 227 -28.37 -0.70 -3.72
N VAL A 228 -29.33 0.04 -3.18
CA VAL A 228 -30.74 -0.32 -3.14
C VAL A 228 -31.56 0.78 -3.79
N ASP A 229 -32.51 0.43 -4.65
CA ASP A 229 -33.45 1.37 -5.24
C ASP A 229 -34.26 2.03 -4.11
N HIS A 230 -34.28 3.36 -4.10
CA HIS A 230 -34.98 4.16 -3.08
C HIS A 230 -36.46 3.78 -2.92
N LYS A 231 -37.09 3.19 -3.95
CA LYS A 231 -38.50 2.76 -3.90
C LYS A 231 -38.72 1.55 -2.99
N TYR A 232 -37.70 0.71 -2.81
CA TYR A 232 -37.75 -0.53 -2.02
C TYR A 232 -36.98 -0.41 -0.70
N ASP A 233 -36.41 0.76 -0.43
CA ASP A 233 -35.61 1.06 0.76
C ASP A 233 -36.52 1.39 1.96
N HIS A 234 -37.18 0.36 2.47
CA HIS A 234 -38.10 0.45 3.61
C HIS A 234 -37.38 0.15 4.93
N ASN A 235 -37.60 1.02 5.92
CA ASN A 235 -37.17 0.78 7.29
C ASN A 235 -38.31 0.13 8.11
N TYR A 236 -37.96 -0.87 8.90
CA TYR A 236 -38.87 -1.42 9.92
C TYR A 236 -38.57 -0.75 11.25
N THR A 237 -39.57 -0.15 11.87
CA THR A 237 -39.47 0.54 13.16
C THR A 237 -39.14 -0.41 14.32
N ASN A 238 -39.58 -1.66 14.23
CA ASN A 238 -39.23 -2.70 15.19
C ASN A 238 -39.21 -4.07 14.51
N ILE A 239 -38.05 -4.73 14.53
CA ILE A 239 -37.88 -6.06 13.92
C ILE A 239 -38.78 -7.10 14.59
N THR A 240 -39.15 -6.90 15.87
CA THR A 240 -40.06 -7.82 16.56
C THR A 240 -41.47 -7.81 15.99
N ASP A 241 -41.88 -6.79 15.24
CA ASP A 241 -43.22 -6.76 14.62
C ASP A 241 -43.32 -7.66 13.38
N VAL A 242 -42.18 -7.97 12.75
CA VAL A 242 -42.10 -8.75 11.51
C VAL A 242 -41.60 -10.18 11.70
N ILE A 243 -41.05 -10.51 12.87
CA ILE A 243 -40.56 -11.86 13.16
C ILE A 243 -41.73 -12.80 13.54
N PRO A 244 -41.85 -14.00 12.94
CA PRO A 244 -42.83 -15.02 13.34
C PRO A 244 -42.74 -15.45 14.81
N ALA A 245 -43.87 -15.83 15.41
CA ALA A 245 -43.95 -16.20 16.83
C ALA A 245 -42.97 -17.33 17.24
N SER A 246 -42.79 -18.33 16.38
CA SER A 246 -41.84 -19.44 16.64
C SER A 246 -40.39 -18.97 16.76
N LEU A 247 -39.97 -17.98 15.96
CA LEU A 247 -38.63 -17.39 16.05
C LEU A 247 -38.50 -16.47 17.27
N LYS A 248 -39.58 -15.76 17.67
CA LYS A 248 -39.60 -15.01 18.93
C LYS A 248 -39.36 -15.91 20.13
N GLU A 249 -40.03 -17.06 20.17
CA GLU A 249 -39.84 -18.05 21.24
C GLU A 249 -38.39 -18.58 21.27
N PHE A 250 -37.82 -18.86 20.11
CA PHE A 250 -36.42 -19.28 19.99
C PHE A 250 -35.45 -18.21 20.54
N VAL A 251 -35.57 -16.96 20.11
CA VAL A 251 -34.75 -15.84 20.59
C VAL A 251 -34.92 -15.63 22.10
N ASN A 252 -36.16 -15.68 22.60
CA ASN A 252 -36.44 -15.54 24.04
C ASN A 252 -35.92 -16.71 24.87
N ARG A 253 -35.74 -17.89 24.28
CA ARG A 253 -35.11 -19.04 24.95
C ARG A 253 -33.60 -18.82 25.03
N ASP A 254 -32.98 -18.39 23.94
CA ASP A 254 -31.54 -18.11 23.88
C ASP A 254 -31.14 -16.99 24.85
N ASN A 255 -31.88 -15.87 24.85
CA ASN A 255 -31.67 -14.77 25.80
C ASN A 255 -31.76 -15.21 27.26
N ARG A 256 -32.69 -16.14 27.58
CA ARG A 256 -32.81 -16.70 28.93
C ARG A 256 -31.61 -17.57 29.32
N LEU A 257 -31.10 -18.38 28.39
CA LEU A 257 -29.87 -19.15 28.63
C LEU A 257 -28.68 -18.22 28.89
N PHE A 258 -28.59 -17.12 28.14
CA PHE A 258 -27.56 -16.11 28.35
C PHE A 258 -27.69 -15.40 29.72
N GLU A 259 -28.90 -15.07 30.16
CA GLU A 259 -29.14 -14.54 31.51
C GLU A 259 -28.72 -15.52 32.60
N ASP A 260 -29.01 -16.81 32.43
CA ASP A 260 -28.58 -17.87 33.35
C ASP A 260 -27.03 -18.01 33.37
N GLU A 261 -26.37 -17.92 32.22
CA GLU A 261 -24.90 -17.90 32.12
C GLU A 261 -24.30 -16.75 32.92
N LEU A 262 -24.83 -15.53 32.77
CA LEU A 262 -24.40 -14.36 33.54
C LEU A 262 -24.60 -14.55 35.05
N GLN A 263 -25.74 -15.09 35.49
CA GLN A 263 -26.00 -15.35 36.91
C GLN A 263 -25.08 -16.43 37.49
N SER A 264 -24.78 -17.48 36.72
CA SER A 264 -23.88 -18.56 37.16
C SER A 264 -22.44 -18.08 37.35
N GLN A 265 -21.98 -17.15 36.51
CA GLN A 265 -20.66 -16.52 36.65
C GLN A 265 -20.60 -15.60 37.88
N HIS A 266 -21.66 -14.83 38.15
CA HIS A 266 -21.75 -14.00 39.36
C HIS A 266 -21.74 -14.83 40.65
N ARG A 267 -22.48 -15.95 40.72
CA ARG A 267 -22.48 -16.83 41.91
C ARG A 267 -21.13 -17.49 42.18
N SER A 268 -20.43 -17.91 41.13
CA SER A 268 -19.08 -18.47 41.25
C SER A 268 -18.06 -17.45 41.79
N GLN A 269 -18.35 -16.15 41.65
CA GLN A 269 -17.53 -15.05 42.17
C GLN A 269 -17.88 -14.72 43.64
N GLU A 270 -19.13 -14.96 44.07
CA GLU A 270 -19.58 -14.83 45.47
C GLU A 270 -19.10 -16.00 46.34
N ASP A 271 -19.08 -17.24 45.83
CA ASP A 271 -18.57 -18.41 46.57
C ASP A 271 -17.06 -18.34 46.88
N ILE A 272 -16.29 -17.53 46.13
CA ILE A 272 -14.87 -17.24 46.42
C ILE A 272 -14.75 -16.23 47.58
N SER A 273 -15.78 -15.43 47.85
CA SER A 273 -15.75 -14.37 48.87
C SER A 273 -16.15 -14.83 50.28
N GLU A 274 -16.78 -16.00 50.45
CA GLU A 274 -17.23 -16.50 51.77
C GLU A 274 -16.22 -17.41 52.51
N SER A 275 -15.03 -17.69 51.95
CA SER A 275 -14.08 -18.66 52.53
C SER A 275 -12.80 -18.10 53.17
N THR A 276 -12.67 -16.78 53.39
CA THR A 276 -11.52 -16.23 54.14
C THR A 276 -11.84 -14.98 54.97
N VAL A 277 -11.84 -15.16 56.29
CA VAL A 277 -11.64 -14.15 57.34
C VAL A 277 -10.32 -14.59 58.01
N ASP A 278 -9.22 -13.83 58.14
CA ASP A 278 -9.07 -12.45 58.63
C ASP A 278 -7.58 -12.00 58.48
N ILE A 279 -7.35 -10.66 58.41
CA ILE A 279 -6.09 -9.87 58.58
C ILE A 279 -5.16 -9.78 57.33
N ASP A 280 -4.83 -8.62 56.70
CA ASP A 280 -4.97 -7.21 57.09
C ASP A 280 -4.99 -6.24 55.86
N HIS A 281 -5.89 -5.25 55.95
CA HIS A 281 -5.95 -3.93 55.30
C HIS A 281 -5.42 -3.69 53.86
N ARG A 282 -6.34 -3.72 52.89
CA ARG A 282 -6.36 -2.75 51.76
C ARG A 282 -7.61 -1.90 51.84
N THR A 283 -7.38 -0.60 52.01
CA THR A 283 -8.40 0.45 52.03
C THR A 283 -9.06 0.57 50.66
N TRP A 284 -10.36 0.26 50.60
CA TRP A 284 -11.24 0.72 49.54
C TRP A 284 -11.47 2.22 49.70
N GLY A 285 -10.98 2.99 48.73
CA GLY A 285 -11.43 4.35 48.47
C GLY A 285 -12.25 4.33 47.19
N SER A 286 -13.55 4.57 47.32
CA SER A 286 -14.41 4.99 46.21
C SER A 286 -13.99 6.39 45.76
N ASP A 287 -14.28 6.64 44.49
CA ASP A 287 -14.32 7.91 43.77
C ASP A 287 -13.05 8.41 43.07
N SER A 288 -13.31 8.81 41.82
CA SER A 288 -12.57 9.78 41.01
C SER A 288 -11.71 9.20 39.88
N THR A 289 -12.28 9.25 38.67
CA THR A 289 -11.62 9.53 37.38
C THR A 289 -10.11 9.36 37.32
N THR A 290 -9.63 8.23 36.79
CA THR A 290 -8.64 8.13 35.69
C THR A 290 -8.60 6.66 35.26
N TYR A 291 -9.14 6.29 34.09
CA TYR A 291 -8.95 4.95 33.52
C TYR A 291 -7.48 4.81 33.13
N GLY A 292 -6.70 4.11 33.96
CA GLY A 292 -5.41 3.56 33.55
C GLY A 292 -5.66 2.25 32.81
N THR A 293 -5.70 2.31 31.49
CA THR A 293 -5.69 1.14 30.59
C THR A 293 -4.48 0.26 30.88
N SER A 294 -4.65 -1.06 30.95
CA SER A 294 -3.54 -1.97 31.14
C SER A 294 -2.71 -2.04 29.85
N ASP A 295 -1.37 -2.06 29.93
CA ASP A 295 -0.51 -2.11 28.73
C ASP A 295 -0.76 -3.37 27.87
N PHE A 296 -1.39 -4.39 28.44
CA PHE A 296 -1.80 -5.58 27.72
C PHE A 296 -2.98 -5.32 26.77
N ASP A 297 -3.85 -4.36 27.06
CA ASP A 297 -5.05 -4.08 26.26
C ASP A 297 -4.70 -3.53 24.87
N TYR A 298 -3.56 -2.85 24.75
CA TYR A 298 -3.07 -2.32 23.47
C TYR A 298 -2.17 -3.29 22.69
N LEU A 299 -1.61 -4.31 23.36
CA LEU A 299 -0.64 -5.22 22.76
C LEU A 299 -1.17 -5.97 21.52
N PRO A 300 -2.44 -6.43 21.48
CA PRO A 300 -3.02 -7.04 20.28
C PRO A 300 -3.08 -6.11 19.08
N GLU A 301 -3.47 -4.85 19.30
CA GLU A 301 -3.56 -3.85 18.24
C GLU A 301 -2.15 -3.47 17.74
N GLN A 302 -1.20 -3.29 18.65
CA GLN A 302 0.21 -3.04 18.32
C GLN A 302 0.81 -4.18 17.50
N ALA A 303 0.58 -5.42 17.91
CA ALA A 303 1.05 -6.60 17.19
C ALA A 303 0.37 -6.76 15.82
N ARG A 304 -0.88 -6.33 15.64
CA ARG A 304 -1.54 -6.32 14.32
C ARG A 304 -0.95 -5.26 13.39
N ASN A 305 -0.74 -4.05 13.90
CA ASN A 305 -0.27 -2.91 13.11
C ASN A 305 1.23 -2.95 12.79
N THR A 306 2.01 -3.71 13.56
CA THR A 306 3.44 -3.88 13.33
C THR A 306 3.69 -4.90 12.21
N LYS A 307 4.48 -4.54 11.20
CA LYS A 307 4.88 -5.47 10.12
C LYS A 307 6.11 -6.29 10.53
N SER A 308 6.23 -7.53 10.04
CA SER A 308 7.33 -8.44 10.42
C SER A 308 8.72 -7.90 10.04
N TYR A 309 8.82 -7.08 9.00
CA TYR A 309 10.08 -6.45 8.57
C TYR A 309 10.38 -5.12 9.27
N GLN A 310 9.52 -4.62 10.18
CA GLN A 310 9.82 -3.38 10.90
C GLN A 310 10.84 -3.63 12.01
N SER A 311 11.78 -2.69 12.19
CA SER A 311 12.86 -2.82 13.17
C SER A 311 12.39 -2.90 14.63
N ILE A 312 11.19 -2.40 14.93
CA ILE A 312 10.58 -2.53 16.26
C ILE A 312 10.40 -4.01 16.68
N MET A 313 10.21 -4.91 15.71
CA MET A 313 10.14 -6.37 15.95
C MET A 313 11.45 -6.95 16.49
N LEU A 314 12.58 -6.24 16.37
CA LEU A 314 13.88 -6.68 16.89
C LEU A 314 14.11 -6.24 18.33
N LYS A 315 13.28 -5.34 18.85
CA LYS A 315 13.38 -4.83 20.22
C LYS A 315 12.28 -5.35 21.14
N ARG A 316 11.14 -5.76 20.59
CA ARG A 316 9.92 -6.09 21.33
C ARG A 316 9.59 -7.58 21.24
N ILE A 317 10.21 -8.39 22.12
CA ILE A 317 10.00 -9.84 22.19
C ILE A 317 8.53 -10.21 22.50
N GLU A 318 7.82 -9.34 23.20
CA GLU A 318 6.40 -9.50 23.50
C GLU A 318 5.51 -9.34 22.26
N LEU A 319 5.83 -8.40 21.35
CA LEU A 319 5.13 -8.27 20.06
C LEU A 319 5.42 -9.48 19.17
N PHE A 320 6.67 -9.93 19.18
CA PHE A 320 7.09 -11.15 18.49
C PHE A 320 6.35 -12.38 19.00
N GLY A 321 6.33 -12.61 20.32
CA GLY A 321 5.62 -13.72 20.94
C GLY A 321 4.13 -13.68 20.66
N PHE A 322 3.52 -12.48 20.66
CA PHE A 322 2.11 -12.30 20.31
C PHE A 322 1.85 -12.71 18.86
N LYS A 323 2.67 -12.27 17.91
CA LYS A 323 2.56 -12.65 16.50
C LYS A 323 2.79 -14.14 16.25
N LEU A 324 3.64 -14.79 17.05
CA LEU A 324 3.81 -16.25 17.05
C LEU A 324 2.59 -17.02 17.63
N GLY A 325 1.58 -16.31 18.14
CA GLY A 325 0.40 -16.91 18.77
C GLY A 325 0.63 -17.37 20.21
N GLN A 326 1.72 -16.95 20.86
CA GLN A 326 2.11 -17.36 22.22
C GLN A 326 1.54 -16.40 23.28
N ILE A 327 0.23 -16.15 23.23
CA ILE A 327 -0.43 -15.11 24.04
C ILE A 327 -0.25 -15.34 25.54
N ASP A 328 -0.46 -16.58 26.02
CA ASP A 328 -0.36 -16.90 27.45
C ASP A 328 1.08 -16.86 27.97
N VAL A 329 2.05 -17.20 27.11
CA VAL A 329 3.48 -17.07 27.42
C VAL A 329 3.86 -15.60 27.55
N VAL A 330 3.34 -14.74 26.66
CA VAL A 330 3.57 -13.29 26.70
C VAL A 330 2.90 -12.64 27.91
N LYS A 331 1.67 -13.03 28.26
CA LYS A 331 0.99 -12.57 29.49
C LYS A 331 1.85 -12.83 30.72
N SER A 332 2.27 -14.08 30.90
CA SER A 332 3.12 -14.45 32.02
C SER A 332 4.48 -13.75 31.99
N LEU A 333 5.07 -13.53 30.81
CA LEU A 333 6.32 -12.79 30.69
C LEU A 333 6.18 -11.36 31.21
N LEU A 334 5.08 -10.68 30.85
CA LEU A 334 4.81 -9.31 31.29
C LEU A 334 4.47 -9.24 32.78
N GLU A 335 3.73 -10.21 33.31
CA GLU A 335 3.42 -10.30 34.75
C GLU A 335 4.67 -10.55 35.60
N ASP A 336 5.54 -11.46 35.15
CA ASP A 336 6.68 -11.92 35.93
C ASP A 336 7.93 -11.03 35.81
N TYR A 337 8.12 -10.34 34.67
CA TYR A 337 9.39 -9.70 34.32
C TYR A 337 9.30 -8.25 33.85
N LYS A 338 8.11 -7.64 33.76
CA LYS A 338 8.02 -6.21 33.45
C LYS A 338 8.67 -5.37 34.56
N ASP A 339 9.49 -4.41 34.17
CA ASP A 339 10.12 -3.50 35.12
C ASP A 339 9.05 -2.56 35.74
N PRO A 340 8.84 -2.60 37.08
CA PRO A 340 7.84 -1.76 37.73
C PRO A 340 8.25 -0.28 37.82
N SER A 341 9.49 0.09 37.48
CA SER A 341 9.99 1.46 37.58
C SER A 341 9.62 2.36 36.40
N VAL A 342 9.02 1.81 35.33
CA VAL A 342 8.68 2.54 34.10
C VAL A 342 7.15 2.61 33.92
N ASN A 343 6.57 3.78 34.24
CA ASN A 343 5.11 4.01 34.24
C ASN A 343 4.57 4.74 32.99
N SER A 344 5.44 5.08 32.03
CA SER A 344 5.06 5.79 30.81
C SER A 344 6.01 5.39 29.69
N LEU A 345 5.55 4.50 28.80
CA LEU A 345 6.25 4.17 27.57
C LEU A 345 5.55 4.87 26.42
N ASP A 346 6.32 5.58 25.59
CA ASP A 346 5.84 5.95 24.26
C ASP A 346 5.59 4.66 23.44
N TRP A 347 4.60 4.68 22.55
CA TRP A 347 4.22 3.56 21.69
C TRP A 347 5.39 3.03 20.85
N SER A 348 6.41 3.88 20.62
CA SER A 348 7.63 3.55 19.88
C SER A 348 8.74 2.88 20.70
N GLU A 349 8.62 2.82 22.03
CA GLU A 349 9.66 2.32 22.92
C GLU A 349 9.44 0.85 23.33
N PRO A 350 10.51 0.05 23.51
CA PRO A 350 10.40 -1.33 23.95
C PRO A 350 9.90 -1.42 25.40
N ILE A 351 9.07 -2.42 25.71
CA ILE A 351 8.70 -2.68 27.10
C ILE A 351 9.95 -3.19 27.85
N PRO A 352 10.39 -2.52 28.93
CA PRO A 352 11.56 -2.93 29.68
C PRO A 352 11.23 -4.22 30.44
N LEU A 353 11.90 -5.30 30.03
CA LEU A 353 11.82 -6.60 30.67
C LEU A 353 13.12 -6.91 31.40
N GLN A 354 13.02 -7.34 32.66
CA GLN A 354 14.17 -7.82 33.40
C GLN A 354 14.74 -9.09 32.74
N SER A 355 16.05 -9.17 32.53
CA SER A 355 16.69 -10.22 31.72
C SER A 355 16.56 -11.67 32.26
N GLY A 356 16.04 -11.85 33.47
CA GLY A 356 15.92 -13.14 34.14
C GLY A 356 15.02 -14.17 33.44
N TYR A 357 14.15 -13.76 32.52
CA TYR A 357 13.26 -14.68 31.78
C TYR A 357 14.01 -15.58 30.81
N ARG A 358 15.15 -15.14 30.25
CA ARG A 358 15.91 -15.90 29.24
C ARG A 358 16.44 -17.24 29.76
N GLY A 359 16.63 -17.37 31.07
CA GLY A 359 17.09 -18.60 31.71
C GLY A 359 15.96 -19.55 32.14
N LYS A 360 14.68 -19.23 31.89
CA LYS A 360 13.55 -20.04 32.32
C LYS A 360 13.09 -20.98 31.20
N ALA A 361 12.89 -22.25 31.54
CA ALA A 361 12.40 -23.28 30.62
C ALA A 361 11.08 -22.87 29.92
N LYS A 362 10.19 -22.18 30.64
CA LYS A 362 8.90 -21.69 30.12
C LYS A 362 9.03 -20.77 28.90
N TYR A 363 10.09 -19.96 28.83
CA TYR A 363 10.30 -18.98 27.75
C TYR A 363 11.31 -19.44 26.71
N SER A 364 12.01 -20.56 26.96
CA SER A 364 13.18 -20.97 26.18
C SER A 364 12.88 -21.14 24.69
N ALA A 365 11.78 -21.82 24.32
CA ALA A 365 11.43 -22.03 22.91
C ALA A 365 11.12 -20.71 22.17
N MET A 366 10.38 -19.80 22.81
CA MET A 366 10.07 -18.47 22.25
C MET A 366 11.34 -17.61 22.12
N VAL A 367 12.22 -17.64 23.13
CA VAL A 367 13.50 -16.91 23.12
C VAL A 367 14.42 -17.43 22.01
N THR A 368 14.54 -18.75 21.86
CA THR A 368 15.32 -19.35 20.78
C THR A 368 14.76 -18.94 19.41
N ALA A 369 13.43 -19.02 19.23
CA ALA A 369 12.80 -18.55 17.99
C ALA A 369 13.08 -17.05 17.74
N TYR A 370 13.07 -16.22 18.78
CA TYR A 370 13.36 -14.78 18.67
C TYR A 370 14.81 -14.50 18.28
N ASP A 371 15.76 -15.19 18.90
CA ASP A 371 17.17 -15.03 18.59
C ASP A 371 17.48 -15.51 17.15
N SER A 372 16.86 -16.59 16.68
CA SER A 372 16.93 -17.03 15.27
C SER A 372 16.30 -16.03 14.30
N PHE A 373 15.20 -15.37 14.68
CA PHE A 373 14.57 -14.32 13.88
C PHE A 373 15.51 -13.10 13.73
N LYS A 374 16.16 -12.68 14.82
CA LYS A 374 17.19 -11.62 14.80
C LYS A 374 18.40 -12.02 13.96
N HIS A 375 18.86 -13.26 14.09
CA HIS A 375 19.96 -13.80 13.31
C HIS A 375 19.66 -13.75 11.80
N THR A 376 18.44 -14.11 11.39
CA THR A 376 18.04 -13.98 9.98
C THR A 376 18.01 -12.52 9.53
N THR A 377 17.58 -11.61 10.41
CA THR A 377 17.57 -10.16 10.13
C THR A 377 18.96 -9.59 9.88
N PHE A 378 19.98 -10.11 10.56
CA PHE A 378 21.36 -9.73 10.30
C PHE A 378 21.76 -10.01 8.84
N TYR A 379 21.45 -11.20 8.32
CA TYR A 379 21.74 -11.51 6.91
C TYR A 379 20.96 -10.63 5.93
N ILE A 380 19.71 -10.28 6.26
CA ILE A 380 18.95 -9.30 5.47
C ILE A 380 19.68 -7.95 5.46
N MET A 381 20.04 -7.44 6.63
CA MET A 381 20.72 -6.15 6.81
C MET A 381 22.05 -6.11 6.04
N GLU A 382 22.92 -7.10 6.21
CA GLU A 382 24.20 -7.17 5.48
C GLU A 382 23.96 -7.21 3.97
N GLY A 383 22.97 -7.98 3.51
CA GLY A 383 22.59 -8.02 2.09
C GLY A 383 22.20 -6.64 1.54
N LEU A 384 21.47 -5.85 2.31
CA LEU A 384 21.12 -4.47 1.96
C LEU A 384 22.33 -3.54 1.99
N GLU A 385 23.21 -3.66 2.99
CA GLU A 385 24.42 -2.82 3.10
C GLU A 385 25.38 -3.03 1.92
N GLN A 386 25.53 -4.27 1.45
CA GLN A 386 26.33 -4.57 0.25
C GLN A 386 25.79 -3.85 -0.99
N SER A 387 24.48 -3.68 -1.10
CA SER A 387 23.86 -2.97 -2.23
C SER A 387 24.16 -1.47 -2.25
N PHE A 388 24.43 -0.86 -1.08
CA PHE A 388 24.84 0.54 -0.99
C PHE A 388 26.28 0.77 -1.44
N GLN A 389 27.05 -0.32 -1.61
CA GLN A 389 28.43 -0.32 -2.11
C GLN A 389 28.50 -0.83 -3.56
N ASP A 390 27.35 -0.93 -4.24
CA ASP A 390 27.18 -1.54 -5.56
C ASP A 390 27.66 -3.01 -5.64
N GLN A 391 27.78 -3.69 -4.49
CA GLN A 391 28.16 -5.10 -4.40
C GLN A 391 26.93 -6.02 -4.45
N TYR A 392 26.07 -5.83 -5.45
CA TYR A 392 24.79 -6.56 -5.58
C TYR A 392 24.94 -8.09 -5.59
N LYS A 393 26.05 -8.61 -6.13
CA LYS A 393 26.35 -10.06 -6.12
C LYS A 393 26.58 -10.58 -4.71
N GLN A 394 27.40 -9.89 -3.92
CA GLN A 394 27.65 -10.22 -2.52
C GLN A 394 26.35 -10.09 -1.71
N GLY A 395 25.59 -9.02 -1.95
CA GLY A 395 24.27 -8.80 -1.34
C GLY A 395 23.29 -9.94 -1.60
N LEU A 396 23.26 -10.49 -2.81
CA LEU A 396 22.44 -11.67 -3.15
C LEU A 396 22.84 -12.93 -2.36
N GLY A 397 24.13 -13.12 -2.06
CA GLY A 397 24.59 -14.21 -1.20
C GLY A 397 23.98 -14.12 0.21
N TYR A 398 24.05 -12.93 0.81
CA TYR A 398 23.45 -12.65 2.12
C TYR A 398 21.92 -12.83 2.12
N LEU A 399 21.21 -12.30 1.11
CA LEU A 399 19.76 -12.44 1.01
C LEU A 399 19.32 -13.89 0.80
N TYR A 400 20.09 -14.68 0.05
CA TYR A 400 19.81 -16.11 -0.09
C TYR A 400 19.98 -16.84 1.24
N GLN A 401 21.07 -16.57 1.96
CA GLN A 401 21.30 -17.17 3.28
C GLN A 401 20.17 -16.80 4.24
N ALA A 402 19.68 -15.55 4.18
CA ALA A 402 18.50 -15.13 4.94
C ALA A 402 17.25 -15.94 4.57
N LEU A 403 17.00 -16.22 3.28
CA LEU A 403 15.86 -17.04 2.86
C LEU A 403 15.93 -18.48 3.37
N GLU A 404 17.10 -19.11 3.35
CA GLU A 404 17.25 -20.48 3.85
C GLU A 404 17.07 -20.54 5.37
N LEU A 405 17.62 -19.56 6.09
CA LEU A 405 17.39 -19.41 7.53
C LEU A 405 15.91 -19.16 7.84
N GLU A 406 15.24 -18.30 7.08
CA GLU A 406 13.81 -17.99 7.25
C GLU A 406 12.95 -19.26 7.02
N ARG A 407 13.22 -20.03 5.96
CA ARG A 407 12.53 -21.30 5.68
C ARG A 407 12.73 -22.32 6.78
N SER A 408 13.96 -22.49 7.27
CA SER A 408 14.25 -23.37 8.40
C SER A 408 13.51 -22.90 9.64
N TRP A 409 13.54 -21.60 9.92
CA TRP A 409 12.92 -20.99 11.08
C TRP A 409 11.40 -21.14 11.10
N VAL A 410 10.71 -20.95 9.96
CA VAL A 410 9.26 -21.18 9.86
C VAL A 410 8.92 -22.64 10.15
N ASN A 411 9.66 -23.59 9.57
CA ASN A 411 9.46 -25.02 9.83
C ASN A 411 9.69 -25.38 11.32
N ASP A 412 10.71 -24.78 11.94
CA ASP A 412 10.99 -25.01 13.37
C ASP A 412 9.92 -24.37 14.25
N CYS A 413 9.36 -23.21 13.88
CA CYS A 413 8.21 -22.62 14.57
C CYS A 413 7.00 -23.56 14.52
N GLU A 414 6.66 -24.10 13.35
CA GLU A 414 5.55 -25.05 13.20
C GLU A 414 5.73 -26.30 14.07
N ARG A 415 6.94 -26.86 14.12
CA ARG A 415 7.28 -28.01 14.99
C ARG A 415 7.10 -27.72 16.48
N ASN A 416 7.29 -26.47 16.89
CA ASN A 416 7.11 -26.02 18.27
C ASN A 416 5.69 -25.51 18.56
N GLY A 417 4.74 -25.64 17.61
CA GLY A 417 3.36 -25.17 17.77
C GLY A 417 3.20 -23.65 17.68
N PHE A 418 4.17 -22.96 17.07
CA PHE A 418 4.14 -21.51 16.87
C PHE A 418 3.62 -21.15 15.47
N ASN A 419 2.95 -20.01 15.36
CA ASN A 419 2.53 -19.47 14.06
C ASN A 419 3.67 -18.66 13.42
N GLY A 420 4.67 -19.36 12.87
CA GLY A 420 5.79 -18.73 12.16
C GLY A 420 5.38 -17.96 10.90
N THR A 421 4.26 -18.34 10.26
CA THR A 421 3.78 -17.72 9.01
C THR A 421 3.39 -16.25 9.18
N ASN A 422 2.94 -15.84 10.36
CA ASN A 422 2.63 -14.43 10.68
C ASN A 422 3.85 -13.51 10.66
N LEU A 423 5.04 -14.09 10.71
CA LEU A 423 6.32 -13.39 10.78
C LEU A 423 7.21 -13.70 9.57
N ASP A 424 6.72 -14.49 8.61
CA ASP A 424 7.47 -14.85 7.40
C ASP A 424 7.80 -13.61 6.56
N ARG A 425 9.10 -13.42 6.29
CA ARG A 425 9.64 -12.32 5.47
C ARG A 425 10.12 -12.80 4.11
N THR A 426 9.76 -14.01 3.68
CA THR A 426 10.15 -14.55 2.37
C THR A 426 9.79 -13.61 1.22
N ILE A 427 8.59 -13.03 1.21
CA ILE A 427 8.15 -12.08 0.17
C ILE A 427 9.02 -10.82 0.21
N PHE A 428 9.30 -10.30 1.41
CA PHE A 428 10.14 -9.13 1.62
C PHE A 428 11.57 -9.35 1.09
N ILE A 429 12.21 -10.46 1.47
CA ILE A 429 13.57 -10.79 1.04
C ILE A 429 13.63 -11.00 -0.48
N ASN A 430 12.65 -11.71 -1.05
CA ASN A 430 12.56 -11.94 -2.49
C ASN A 430 12.41 -10.65 -3.30
N THR A 431 11.72 -9.65 -2.75
CA THR A 431 11.53 -8.35 -3.42
C THR A 431 12.88 -7.65 -3.64
N PHE A 432 13.75 -7.64 -2.63
CA PHE A 432 15.11 -7.09 -2.77
C PHE A 432 15.99 -7.93 -3.70
N ALA A 433 15.94 -9.26 -3.58
CA ALA A 433 16.71 -10.13 -4.44
C ALA A 433 16.37 -9.91 -5.93
N LYS A 434 15.08 -9.78 -6.27
CA LYS A 434 14.62 -9.45 -7.63
C LYS A 434 15.16 -8.10 -8.11
N ALA A 435 15.18 -7.08 -7.26
CA ALA A 435 15.71 -5.78 -7.62
C ALA A 435 17.21 -5.84 -7.94
N PHE A 436 17.99 -6.56 -7.13
CA PHE A 436 19.43 -6.72 -7.35
C PHE A 436 19.69 -7.51 -8.64
N LEU A 437 18.92 -8.57 -8.89
CA LEU A 437 19.01 -9.36 -10.12
C LEU A 437 18.66 -8.54 -11.36
N LYS A 438 17.64 -7.68 -11.28
CA LYS A 438 17.27 -6.76 -12.38
C LYS A 438 18.42 -5.79 -12.69
N ILE A 439 19.02 -5.16 -11.67
CA ILE A 439 20.16 -4.24 -11.85
C ILE A 439 21.35 -4.97 -12.49
N LEU A 440 21.67 -6.18 -12.03
CA LEU A 440 22.75 -6.99 -12.61
C LEU A 440 22.44 -7.40 -14.06
N ASN A 441 21.19 -7.75 -14.37
CA ASN A 441 20.76 -8.09 -15.72
C ASN A 441 20.86 -6.88 -16.66
N ASP A 442 20.34 -5.72 -16.23
CA ASP A 442 20.34 -4.49 -17.01
C ASP A 442 21.77 -4.01 -17.28
N GLY A 443 22.65 -4.08 -16.26
CA GLY A 443 24.08 -3.81 -16.44
C GLY A 443 24.77 -4.78 -17.40
N SER A 444 24.37 -6.06 -17.40
CA SER A 444 24.87 -7.06 -18.35
C SER A 444 24.38 -6.79 -19.77
N LEU A 445 23.14 -6.33 -19.92
CA LEU A 445 22.54 -5.95 -21.20
C LEU A 445 23.20 -4.70 -21.78
N GLU A 446 23.47 -3.67 -20.96
CA GLU A 446 24.18 -2.47 -21.40
C GLU A 446 25.60 -2.79 -21.88
N LYS A 447 26.34 -3.63 -21.14
CA LYS A 447 27.64 -4.16 -21.61
C LYS A 447 27.50 -4.88 -22.94
N ALA A 448 26.44 -5.68 -23.11
CA ALA A 448 26.20 -6.42 -24.33
C ALA A 448 25.85 -5.54 -25.54
N LYS A 449 25.55 -4.24 -25.37
CA LYS A 449 25.35 -3.33 -26.51
C LYS A 449 26.66 -2.90 -27.16
N ASP A 450 27.79 -2.95 -26.44
CA ASP A 450 29.11 -2.64 -26.99
C ASP A 450 29.75 -3.89 -27.62
N PRO A 451 30.12 -3.85 -28.91
CA PRO A 451 30.77 -4.98 -29.59
C PRO A 451 31.99 -5.55 -28.86
N LYS A 452 32.77 -4.74 -28.14
CA LYS A 452 33.98 -5.19 -27.45
C LYS A 452 33.70 -5.96 -26.17
N SER A 453 32.60 -5.65 -25.50
CA SER A 453 32.20 -6.26 -24.22
C SER A 453 31.00 -7.21 -24.35
N PHE A 454 30.55 -7.47 -25.57
CA PHE A 454 29.41 -8.34 -25.87
C PHE A 454 29.53 -9.76 -25.29
N PRO A 455 30.63 -10.51 -25.48
CA PRO A 455 30.76 -11.85 -24.90
C PRO A 455 30.69 -11.83 -23.37
N GLU A 456 31.32 -10.83 -22.74
CA GLU A 456 31.31 -10.64 -21.28
C GLU A 456 29.89 -10.30 -20.77
N GLY A 457 29.14 -9.48 -21.50
CA GLY A 457 27.75 -9.14 -21.18
C GLY A 457 26.85 -10.37 -21.17
N VAL A 458 26.96 -11.23 -22.20
CA VAL A 458 26.17 -12.48 -22.30
C VAL A 458 26.55 -13.48 -21.19
N GLU A 459 27.83 -13.62 -20.86
CA GLU A 459 28.29 -14.50 -19.77
C GLU A 459 27.84 -14.02 -18.38
N ASN A 460 27.86 -12.70 -18.15
CA ASN A 460 27.32 -12.11 -16.93
C ASN A 460 25.81 -12.37 -16.81
N ALA A 461 25.06 -12.26 -17.90
CA ALA A 461 23.62 -12.53 -17.91
C ALA A 461 23.29 -14.01 -17.66
N LEU A 462 24.07 -14.95 -18.20
CA LEU A 462 23.95 -16.38 -17.88
C LEU A 462 24.20 -16.65 -16.39
N SER A 463 25.16 -15.93 -15.79
CA SER A 463 25.42 -16.02 -14.34
C SER A 463 24.24 -15.49 -13.52
N VAL A 464 23.60 -14.39 -13.94
CA VAL A 464 22.38 -13.87 -13.31
C VAL A 464 21.23 -14.87 -13.40
N LEU A 465 21.00 -15.48 -14.57
CA LEU A 465 19.96 -16.49 -14.77
C LEU A 465 20.15 -17.70 -13.83
N LYS A 466 21.38 -18.17 -13.65
CA LYS A 466 21.69 -19.26 -12.71
C LYS A 466 21.28 -18.90 -11.28
N ILE A 467 21.55 -17.66 -10.85
CA ILE A 467 21.12 -17.18 -9.53
C ILE A 467 19.58 -17.10 -9.45
N CYS A 468 18.90 -16.59 -10.48
CA CYS A 468 17.43 -16.56 -10.51
C CYS A 468 16.80 -17.96 -10.31
N ILE A 469 17.43 -18.99 -10.90
CA ILE A 469 17.01 -20.38 -10.79
C ILE A 469 17.26 -20.91 -9.37
N SER A 470 18.40 -20.60 -8.74
CA SER A 470 18.67 -20.94 -7.33
C SER A 470 17.62 -20.34 -6.39
N PHE A 471 17.20 -19.10 -6.63
CA PHE A 471 16.12 -18.45 -5.86
C PHE A 471 14.71 -19.00 -6.17
N LYS A 472 14.57 -19.93 -7.13
CA LYS A 472 13.31 -20.50 -7.60
C LYS A 472 12.33 -19.46 -8.17
N PHE A 473 12.82 -18.36 -8.75
CA PHE A 473 12.01 -17.33 -9.44
C PHE A 473 11.47 -17.77 -10.81
N ILE A 474 11.21 -19.06 -10.97
CA ILE A 474 10.81 -19.71 -12.22
C ILE A 474 9.30 -19.56 -12.47
N ARG A 475 8.50 -19.33 -11.42
CA ARG A 475 7.03 -19.43 -11.48
C ARG A 475 6.29 -18.10 -11.41
N ASP A 476 6.98 -16.97 -11.30
CA ASP A 476 6.37 -15.66 -11.00
C ASP A 476 6.43 -14.66 -12.17
N GLY A 477 6.85 -15.09 -13.36
CA GLY A 477 6.97 -14.24 -14.54
C GLY A 477 8.13 -13.23 -14.49
N PHE A 478 8.96 -13.22 -13.45
CA PHE A 478 10.10 -12.32 -13.33
C PHE A 478 11.10 -12.49 -14.48
N LEU A 479 11.41 -13.73 -14.85
CA LEU A 479 12.30 -14.05 -15.97
C LEU A 479 11.81 -13.48 -17.32
N ASN A 480 10.49 -13.44 -17.53
CA ASN A 480 9.93 -12.85 -18.75
C ASN A 480 10.26 -11.36 -18.87
N GLY A 481 10.20 -10.63 -17.76
CA GLY A 481 10.57 -9.21 -17.70
C GLY A 481 12.04 -8.96 -18.03
N LEU A 482 12.94 -9.88 -17.65
CA LEU A 482 14.36 -9.78 -18.00
C LEU A 482 14.63 -10.12 -19.48
N THR A 483 13.75 -10.92 -20.11
CA THR A 483 13.95 -11.47 -21.46
C THR A 483 13.80 -10.44 -22.58
N GLU A 484 12.91 -9.46 -22.41
CA GLU A 484 12.52 -8.52 -23.47
C GLU A 484 13.71 -7.72 -24.02
N GLY A 485 14.58 -7.22 -23.14
CA GLY A 485 15.78 -6.49 -23.51
C GLY A 485 16.75 -7.32 -24.36
N TRP A 486 16.93 -8.60 -24.00
CA TRP A 486 17.81 -9.52 -24.74
C TRP A 486 17.25 -9.91 -26.10
N VAL A 487 15.92 -10.08 -26.23
CA VAL A 487 15.26 -10.34 -27.52
C VAL A 487 15.44 -9.16 -28.46
N ASN A 488 15.27 -7.93 -27.97
CA ASN A 488 15.49 -6.72 -28.76
C ASN A 488 16.97 -6.58 -29.20
N LEU A 489 17.90 -6.88 -28.29
CA LEU A 489 19.33 -6.87 -28.62
C LEU A 489 19.67 -7.89 -29.72
N LYS A 490 19.13 -9.12 -29.63
CA LYS A 490 19.33 -10.16 -30.65
C LYS A 490 18.86 -9.70 -32.03
N LYS A 491 17.67 -9.09 -32.13
CA LYS A 491 17.13 -8.57 -33.39
C LYS A 491 18.04 -7.50 -34.01
N ASN A 492 18.54 -6.57 -33.18
CA ASN A 492 19.44 -5.50 -33.64
C ASN A 492 20.80 -6.02 -34.13
N ILE A 493 21.25 -7.17 -33.61
CA ILE A 493 22.51 -7.82 -33.99
C ILE A 493 22.35 -8.60 -35.30
N GLU A 494 21.23 -9.32 -35.48
CA GLU A 494 20.89 -10.06 -36.71
C GLU A 494 20.87 -9.15 -37.95
N GLU A 495 20.55 -7.87 -37.78
CA GLU A 495 20.52 -6.87 -38.86
C GLU A 495 21.91 -6.33 -39.26
N LYS A 496 22.96 -6.56 -38.45
CA LYS A 496 24.27 -5.89 -38.59
C LYS A 496 25.44 -6.81 -38.97
N ASP A 497 25.27 -8.13 -38.91
CA ASP A 497 26.25 -9.16 -39.37
C ASP A 497 27.70 -8.99 -38.82
N THR A 498 27.84 -8.40 -37.63
CA THR A 498 29.14 -7.93 -37.08
C THR A 498 29.75 -8.77 -35.95
N TYR A 499 29.12 -9.88 -35.54
CA TYR A 499 29.50 -10.62 -34.31
C TYR A 499 29.90 -12.07 -34.59
N ASP A 500 30.72 -12.64 -33.70
CA ASP A 500 31.15 -14.04 -33.84
C ASP A 500 29.98 -15.03 -33.63
N ARG A 501 30.02 -16.14 -34.37
CA ARG A 501 28.95 -17.16 -34.43
C ARG A 501 28.74 -17.90 -33.10
N ALA A 502 29.80 -18.11 -32.31
CA ALA A 502 29.74 -18.82 -31.03
C ALA A 502 29.09 -17.97 -29.93
N THR A 503 29.36 -16.67 -29.90
CA THR A 503 28.74 -15.74 -28.93
C THR A 503 27.27 -15.48 -29.29
N PHE A 504 26.93 -15.44 -30.58
CA PHE A 504 25.54 -15.37 -31.03
C PHE A 504 24.72 -16.62 -30.65
N GLU A 505 25.36 -17.80 -30.68
CA GLU A 505 24.76 -19.05 -30.22
C GLU A 505 24.51 -19.03 -28.69
N LYS A 506 25.47 -18.52 -27.89
CA LYS A 506 25.28 -18.29 -26.44
C LYS A 506 24.12 -17.33 -26.14
N LEU A 507 23.95 -16.25 -26.90
CA LEU A 507 22.81 -15.33 -26.75
C LEU A 507 21.47 -16.03 -27.06
N SER A 508 21.45 -16.88 -28.09
CA SER A 508 20.26 -17.67 -28.42
C SER A 508 19.93 -18.70 -27.34
N GLN A 509 20.95 -19.34 -26.77
CA GLN A 509 20.81 -20.22 -25.62
C GLN A 509 20.28 -19.46 -24.40
N LEU A 510 20.83 -18.29 -24.06
CA LEU A 510 20.36 -17.43 -22.97
C LEU A 510 18.87 -17.09 -23.12
N ILE A 511 18.43 -16.61 -24.29
CA ILE A 511 17.02 -16.27 -24.54
C ILE A 511 16.12 -17.51 -24.45
N SER A 512 16.56 -18.66 -24.97
CA SER A 512 15.80 -19.90 -24.84
C SER A 512 15.65 -20.34 -23.38
N SER A 513 16.71 -20.15 -22.59
CA SER A 513 16.79 -20.52 -21.17
C SER A 513 15.92 -19.63 -20.29
N TYR A 514 15.88 -18.33 -20.59
CA TYR A 514 14.95 -17.41 -19.94
C TYR A 514 13.48 -17.81 -20.19
N LYS A 515 13.16 -18.30 -21.40
CA LYS A 515 11.80 -18.72 -21.77
C LYS A 515 11.43 -20.11 -21.24
N SER A 516 12.35 -21.06 -21.24
CA SER A 516 12.13 -22.41 -20.72
C SER A 516 12.29 -22.50 -19.21
N SER A 517 12.92 -21.49 -18.58
CA SER A 517 13.33 -21.50 -17.18
C SER A 517 14.28 -22.66 -16.81
N GLU A 518 15.09 -23.11 -17.77
CA GLU A 518 16.07 -24.18 -17.60
C GLU A 518 17.48 -23.68 -17.88
N ILE A 519 18.48 -24.22 -17.18
CA ILE A 519 19.90 -23.96 -17.50
C ILE A 519 20.29 -24.84 -18.70
N PRO A 520 20.94 -24.31 -19.75
CA PRO A 520 21.42 -25.15 -20.84
C PRO A 520 22.40 -26.21 -20.36
N TYR A 521 22.24 -27.43 -20.85
CA TYR A 521 23.20 -28.51 -20.63
C TYR A 521 24.57 -28.16 -21.23
N GLY A 522 25.65 -28.29 -20.43
CA GLY A 522 27.04 -28.20 -20.90
C GLY A 522 27.71 -26.81 -20.81
N LEU A 523 27.09 -25.83 -20.16
CA LEU A 523 27.69 -24.51 -19.94
C LEU A 523 28.62 -24.54 -18.72
N ASP A 524 29.94 -24.51 -18.96
CA ASP A 524 30.98 -24.38 -17.94
C ASP A 524 31.06 -22.92 -17.44
N ILE A 525 30.09 -22.56 -16.60
CA ILE A 525 29.98 -21.21 -16.04
C ILE A 525 30.94 -21.12 -14.86
N LYS A 526 31.99 -20.29 -14.98
CA LYS A 526 33.01 -20.04 -13.94
C LYS A 526 32.46 -19.57 -12.58
N PHE A 527 31.18 -19.22 -12.51
CA PHE A 527 30.50 -18.68 -11.33
C PHE A 527 29.50 -19.74 -10.79
N SER A 528 29.82 -20.35 -9.64
CA SER A 528 28.92 -21.23 -8.89
C SER A 528 28.22 -20.48 -7.76
N PHE A 529 27.02 -20.91 -7.40
CA PHE A 529 26.33 -20.40 -6.23
C PHE A 529 27.16 -20.62 -4.95
N ASP A 530 27.93 -21.71 -4.88
CA ASP A 530 28.84 -21.99 -3.77
C ASP A 530 29.88 -20.87 -3.57
N SER A 531 30.33 -20.24 -4.66
CA SER A 531 31.28 -19.11 -4.59
C SER A 531 30.68 -17.82 -3.99
N LEU A 532 29.35 -17.67 -4.01
CA LEU A 532 28.65 -16.56 -3.34
C LEU A 532 28.54 -16.78 -1.83
N LEU A 533 28.55 -18.04 -1.38
CA LEU A 533 28.44 -18.39 0.04
C LEU A 533 29.80 -18.50 0.73
N GLU A 534 30.85 -18.90 0.01
CA GLU A 534 32.21 -19.09 0.55
C GLU A 534 32.83 -17.84 1.20
N ASN A 535 32.32 -16.64 0.88
CA ASN A 535 32.85 -15.35 1.36
C ASN A 535 31.89 -14.60 2.30
N LEU A 536 30.83 -15.23 2.80
CA LEU A 536 29.92 -14.57 3.75
C LEU A 536 30.54 -14.53 5.15
N GLU A 537 30.75 -13.34 5.71
CA GLU A 537 31.15 -13.21 7.11
C GLU A 537 30.01 -13.70 8.02
N PRO A 538 30.32 -14.53 9.05
CA PRO A 538 29.34 -14.89 10.05
C PRO A 538 28.93 -13.65 10.88
N PRO A 539 27.72 -13.63 11.44
CA PRO A 539 27.28 -12.53 12.30
C PRO A 539 28.24 -12.29 13.44
N LYS A 540 28.75 -11.07 13.53
CA LYS A 540 29.46 -10.58 14.70
C LYS A 540 28.44 -10.39 15.83
N LEU A 541 28.87 -10.56 17.08
CA LEU A 541 28.03 -10.20 18.23
C LEU A 541 27.71 -8.71 18.14
N ILE A 542 26.47 -8.39 17.78
CA ILE A 542 25.95 -7.03 17.71
C ILE A 542 24.89 -6.96 18.79
N ASP A 543 24.96 -5.94 19.62
CA ASP A 543 23.94 -5.64 20.61
C ASP A 543 22.57 -5.38 19.91
N ASP A 544 21.48 -5.77 20.57
CA ASP A 544 20.13 -5.75 19.99
C ASP A 544 19.71 -4.33 19.55
N ASP A 545 20.11 -3.28 20.29
CA ASP A 545 19.82 -1.89 19.91
C ASP A 545 20.61 -1.46 18.68
N SER A 546 21.88 -1.88 18.60
CA SER A 546 22.74 -1.63 17.44
C SER A 546 22.21 -2.31 16.17
N LEU A 547 21.74 -3.55 16.27
CA LEU A 547 21.14 -4.28 15.15
C LEU A 547 19.87 -3.58 14.63
N ALA A 548 18.96 -3.23 15.55
CA ALA A 548 17.71 -2.56 15.18
C ALA A 548 17.94 -1.17 14.57
N GLN A 549 18.90 -0.41 15.08
CA GLN A 549 19.26 0.89 14.53
C GLN A 549 19.84 0.76 13.12
N ARG A 550 20.86 -0.10 12.93
CA ARG A 550 21.46 -0.33 11.60
C ARG A 550 20.43 -0.81 10.59
N TYR A 551 19.56 -1.73 10.99
CA TYR A 551 18.50 -2.22 10.13
C TYR A 551 17.52 -1.09 9.74
N THR A 552 17.14 -0.23 10.69
CA THR A 552 16.30 0.95 10.41
C THR A 552 16.95 1.89 9.39
N GLU A 553 18.24 2.16 9.53
CA GLU A 553 19.01 3.00 8.61
C GLU A 553 19.09 2.36 7.21
N CYS A 554 19.28 1.04 7.13
CA CYS A 554 19.25 0.30 5.87
C CYS A 554 17.90 0.44 5.17
N LEU A 555 16.78 0.22 5.88
CA LEU A 555 15.45 0.37 5.30
C LEU A 555 15.19 1.80 4.78
N LYS A 556 15.62 2.83 5.53
CA LYS A 556 15.52 4.23 5.09
C LYS A 556 16.33 4.49 3.82
N LYS A 557 17.58 4.01 3.75
CA LYS A 557 18.42 4.14 2.55
C LYS A 557 17.83 3.40 1.36
N CYS A 558 17.34 2.17 1.56
CA CYS A 558 16.66 1.40 0.51
C CYS A 558 15.46 2.14 -0.09
N LYS A 559 14.63 2.80 0.73
CA LYS A 559 13.50 3.61 0.23
C LYS A 559 13.94 4.72 -0.72
N THR A 560 15.13 5.27 -0.53
CA THR A 560 15.68 6.32 -1.42
C THR A 560 16.32 5.77 -2.69
N GLN A 561 17.05 4.65 -2.59
CA GLN A 561 17.83 4.09 -3.70
C GLN A 561 17.00 3.22 -4.65
N PHE A 562 16.03 2.47 -4.12
CA PHE A 562 15.23 1.54 -4.91
C PHE A 562 13.75 1.95 -4.89
N LYS A 563 13.37 3.00 -5.63
CA LYS A 563 11.99 3.53 -5.63
C LYS A 563 10.93 2.48 -5.97
N ASP A 564 11.21 1.60 -6.93
CA ASP A 564 10.33 0.50 -7.32
C ASP A 564 10.19 -0.56 -6.20
N VAL A 565 11.23 -0.74 -5.39
CA VAL A 565 11.24 -1.63 -4.22
C VAL A 565 10.59 -0.98 -3.01
N ALA A 566 10.72 0.34 -2.85
CA ALA A 566 10.06 1.11 -1.80
C ALA A 566 8.53 0.98 -1.92
N GLN A 567 8.01 1.07 -3.15
CA GLN A 567 6.60 0.80 -3.45
C GLN A 567 6.21 -0.65 -3.17
N ALA A 568 7.06 -1.62 -3.53
CA ALA A 568 6.79 -3.04 -3.26
C ALA A 568 6.81 -3.38 -1.75
N ILE A 569 7.67 -2.73 -0.96
CA ILE A 569 7.71 -2.89 0.50
C ILE A 569 6.47 -2.28 1.16
N GLU A 570 5.98 -1.15 0.66
CA GLU A 570 4.77 -0.51 1.18
C GLU A 570 3.49 -1.34 0.91
N LEU A 571 3.56 -2.27 -0.05
CA LEU A 571 2.48 -3.21 -0.37
C LEU A 571 2.53 -4.51 0.49
N ILE A 572 3.67 -4.83 1.11
CA ILE A 572 3.86 -5.98 2.03
C ILE A 572 3.46 -5.55 3.45
#